data_AF-A0A2H3J505-F1
#
_entry.id   AF-A0A2H3J505-F1
#
_cell.length_a   1.000
_cell.length_b   1.000
_cell.length_c   1.000
_cell.angle_alpha   90.00
_cell.angle_beta   90.00
_cell.angle_gamma   90.00
#
_symmetry.space_group_name_H-M   'P 1'
#
loop_
_entity.id
_entity.type
_entity.pdbx_description
1 polymer ?
#
loop_
_entity_poly.entity_id
_entity_poly.type
_entity_poly.pdbx_seq_one_letter_code
_entity_poly.pdbx_strand_id
1 'polypeptide(L)'
;DHKYNSAFILNAMSEDEDDPDTIPGRTATQWVSHAPDYHSDTASTYPIVTELYKAIDAISDPNPDKEKAATMRIHGTEIRNAVPLVAKHLENRIRAWKVKSSALEANLHWFTKGRVAHSGILWGNTEDPEENSAPKRKRQSGVAAAGPGTVKCPHGTVHSSTDVEKSKKRLTLILFWREIDCSFLDLLRLH
;
A
#
# COMPACT_ATOMS: atom_id res chain seq x y z
N ASP A 1 -8.96 -3.96 -8.47
CA ASP A 1 -8.29 -3.54 -9.73
C ASP A 1 -6.80 -3.42 -9.45
N HIS A 2 -5.95 -4.06 -10.27
CA HIS A 2 -4.49 -4.09 -10.07
C HIS A 2 -3.85 -2.69 -10.07
N LYS A 3 -4.49 -1.71 -10.74
CA LYS A 3 -4.07 -0.30 -10.77
C LYS A 3 -3.84 0.28 -9.37
N TYR A 4 -4.65 -0.13 -8.39
CA TYR A 4 -4.61 0.36 -7.01
C TYR A 4 -3.82 -0.55 -6.06
N ASN A 5 -3.21 -1.64 -6.52
CA ASN A 5 -2.44 -2.53 -5.64
C ASN A 5 -1.31 -1.78 -4.92
N SER A 6 -0.69 -0.82 -5.61
CA SER A 6 0.33 0.04 -5.02
C SER A 6 -0.19 0.86 -3.84
N ALA A 7 -1.51 1.08 -3.68
CA ALA A 7 -2.15 1.75 -2.53
C ALA A 7 -1.81 1.07 -1.20
N PHE A 8 -1.74 -0.26 -1.19
CA PHE A 8 -1.68 -1.09 0.01
C PHE A 8 -0.25 -1.44 0.44
N ILE A 9 0.71 -0.56 0.16
CA ILE A 9 2.09 -0.71 0.62
C ILE A 9 2.20 -0.20 2.05
N LEU A 10 2.97 -0.88 2.88
CA LEU A 10 3.10 -0.57 4.30
C LEU A 10 3.55 0.89 4.54
N ASN A 11 4.41 1.41 3.67
CA ASN A 11 4.91 2.79 3.74
C ASN A 11 3.88 3.87 3.39
N ALA A 12 2.71 3.50 2.86
CA ALA A 12 1.66 4.43 2.47
C ALA A 12 0.40 4.30 3.35
N MET A 13 0.42 3.41 4.35
CA MET A 13 -0.66 3.30 5.31
C MET A 13 -0.57 4.44 6.33
N SER A 14 -1.72 4.83 6.88
CA SER A 14 -1.80 5.76 8.00
C SER A 14 -1.14 5.17 9.24
N GLU A 15 -0.66 6.05 10.10
CA GLU A 15 -0.36 5.70 11.48
C GLU A 15 -1.69 5.67 12.24
N ASP A 16 -2.06 4.50 12.77
CA ASP A 16 -3.27 4.30 13.56
C ASP A 16 -2.89 4.45 15.04
N GLU A 17 -3.43 5.48 15.70
CA GLU A 17 -3.25 5.73 17.13
C GLU A 17 -4.48 5.27 17.94
N ASP A 18 -4.25 4.85 19.19
CA ASP A 18 -5.33 4.61 20.15
C ASP A 18 -6.04 5.92 20.48
N ASP A 19 -7.37 5.89 20.60
CA ASP A 19 -8.15 7.06 21.00
C ASP A 19 -7.69 7.57 22.38
N PRO A 20 -7.15 8.81 22.48
CA PRO A 20 -6.61 9.37 23.71
C PRO A 20 -7.69 9.58 24.79
N ASP A 21 -8.97 9.63 24.40
CA ASP A 21 -10.10 9.79 25.32
C ASP A 21 -10.61 8.43 25.87
N THR A 22 -9.90 7.33 25.58
CA THR A 22 -10.21 6.02 26.15
C THR A 22 -10.08 6.06 27.67
N ILE A 23 -11.21 5.98 28.36
CA ILE A 23 -11.28 5.92 29.83
C ILE A 23 -10.45 4.71 30.31
N PRO A 24 -9.49 4.89 31.24
CA PRO A 24 -8.70 3.78 31.76
C PRO A 24 -9.62 2.72 32.39
N GLY A 25 -9.54 1.50 31.87
CA GLY A 25 -10.39 0.36 32.27
C GLY A 25 -11.56 0.06 31.32
N ARG A 26 -11.77 0.85 30.27
CA ARG A 26 -12.60 0.46 29.12
C ARG A 26 -11.71 0.09 27.94
N THR A 27 -12.15 -0.88 27.14
CA THR A 27 -11.52 -1.19 25.85
C THR A 27 -11.74 -0.02 24.90
N ALA A 28 -10.64 0.52 24.35
CA ALA A 28 -10.69 1.49 23.27
C ALA A 28 -11.65 0.99 22.19
N THR A 29 -12.72 1.76 21.95
CA THR A 29 -13.77 1.34 21.01
C THR A 29 -13.49 1.85 19.60
N GLN A 30 -12.50 2.76 19.46
CA GLN A 30 -12.22 3.50 18.23
C GLN A 30 -10.71 3.61 17.99
N TRP A 31 -10.33 3.58 16.72
CA TRP A 31 -8.97 3.84 16.24
C TRP A 31 -8.93 5.19 15.53
N VAL A 32 -7.91 6.00 15.79
CA VAL A 32 -7.72 7.28 15.09
C VAL A 32 -6.67 7.11 14.00
N SER A 33 -7.09 7.22 12.74
CA SER A 33 -6.20 7.14 11.58
C SER A 33 -5.70 8.54 11.21
N HIS A 34 -4.39 8.73 11.26
CA HIS A 34 -3.74 9.99 10.86
C HIS A 34 -3.14 9.87 9.47
N ALA A 35 -3.71 10.60 8.51
CA ALA A 35 -3.21 10.64 7.14
C ALA A 35 -2.09 11.70 7.00
N PRO A 36 -1.01 11.41 6.27
CA PRO A 36 -0.03 12.42 5.87
C PRO A 36 -0.63 13.53 5.01
N ASP A 37 -0.23 14.78 5.24
CA ASP A 37 -0.68 15.95 4.47
C ASP A 37 -0.30 15.92 2.98
N TYR A 38 0.69 15.10 2.61
CA TYR A 38 1.09 14.89 1.23
C TYR A 38 0.15 13.96 0.45
N HIS A 39 -0.76 13.22 1.09
CA HIS A 39 -1.67 12.30 0.39
C HIS A 39 -2.62 13.05 -0.53
N SER A 40 -2.84 12.55 -1.75
CA SER A 40 -3.76 13.18 -2.70
C SER A 40 -5.15 13.37 -2.07
N ASP A 41 -5.57 14.63 -1.99
CA ASP A 41 -6.87 15.04 -1.48
C ASP A 41 -7.89 15.18 -2.61
N THR A 42 -9.12 15.50 -2.24
CA THR A 42 -10.24 15.74 -3.15
C THR A 42 -9.99 16.85 -4.19
N ALA A 43 -9.04 17.74 -3.92
CA ALA A 43 -8.70 18.87 -4.77
C ALA A 43 -7.61 18.55 -5.81
N SER A 44 -6.91 17.41 -5.65
CA SER A 44 -5.98 16.91 -6.67
C SER A 44 -6.75 16.41 -7.90
N THR A 45 -6.15 16.51 -9.09
CA THR A 45 -6.70 16.01 -10.36
C THR A 45 -7.19 14.55 -10.27
N TYR A 46 -6.68 13.79 -9.30
CA TYR A 46 -7.08 12.43 -8.98
C TYR A 46 -7.23 12.25 -7.46
N PRO A 47 -8.45 12.42 -6.91
CA PRO A 47 -8.70 12.37 -5.47
C PRO A 47 -8.79 10.94 -4.92
N ILE A 48 -7.80 10.12 -5.23
CA ILE A 48 -8.00 8.67 -5.22
C ILE A 48 -7.60 8.04 -3.90
N VAL A 49 -6.51 8.45 -3.27
CA VAL A 49 -6.00 7.74 -2.09
C VAL A 49 -6.89 7.96 -0.88
N THR A 50 -7.21 9.21 -0.59
CA THR A 50 -8.02 9.53 0.59
C THR A 50 -9.44 8.97 0.47
N GLU A 51 -10.06 9.03 -0.72
CA GLU A 51 -11.37 8.41 -0.96
C GLU A 51 -11.31 6.89 -0.91
N LEU A 52 -10.26 6.27 -1.45
CA LEU A 52 -10.06 4.84 -1.38
C LEU A 52 -9.99 4.36 0.08
N TYR A 53 -9.19 5.02 0.93
CA TYR A 53 -9.10 4.65 2.34
C TYR A 53 -10.40 4.90 3.09
N LYS A 54 -11.08 6.03 2.85
CA LYS A 54 -12.43 6.27 3.40
C LYS A 54 -13.42 5.16 3.02
N ALA A 55 -13.39 4.70 1.77
CA ALA A 55 -14.26 3.62 1.31
C ALA A 55 -13.92 2.28 1.97
N ILE A 56 -12.63 2.01 2.23
CA ILE A 56 -12.18 0.81 2.94
C ILE A 56 -12.60 0.86 4.40
N ASP A 57 -12.38 1.98 5.09
CA ASP A 57 -12.69 2.13 6.50
C ASP A 57 -14.20 2.17 6.78
N ALA A 58 -15.02 2.51 5.77
CA ALA A 58 -16.48 2.41 5.86
C ALA A 58 -17.00 0.96 5.83
N ILE A 59 -16.19 -0.01 5.41
CA ILE A 59 -16.57 -1.42 5.36
C ILE A 59 -16.35 -2.02 6.76
N SER A 60 -17.44 -2.37 7.45
CA SER A 60 -17.36 -3.07 8.72
C SER A 60 -16.75 -4.46 8.56
N ASP A 61 -15.84 -4.84 9.46
CA ASP A 61 -15.24 -6.17 9.49
C ASP A 61 -16.32 -7.23 9.82
N PRO A 62 -16.55 -8.25 8.97
CA PRO A 62 -17.51 -9.31 9.24
C PRO A 62 -17.13 -10.21 10.43
N ASN A 63 -15.86 -10.22 10.87
CA ASN A 63 -15.40 -11.03 12.01
C ASN A 63 -14.47 -10.23 12.94
N PRO A 64 -15.02 -9.26 13.70
CA PRO A 64 -14.22 -8.43 14.58
C PRO A 64 -13.57 -9.26 15.69
N ASP A 65 -12.28 -9.06 15.93
CA ASP A 65 -11.56 -9.70 17.02
C ASP A 65 -12.12 -9.21 18.37
N LYS A 66 -12.70 -10.12 19.15
CA LYS A 66 -13.47 -9.78 20.36
C LYS A 66 -12.58 -9.25 21.49
N GLU A 67 -11.28 -9.59 21.49
CA GLU A 67 -10.31 -9.06 22.46
C GLU A 67 -9.88 -7.62 22.14
N LYS A 68 -10.07 -7.18 20.88
CA LYS A 68 -9.79 -5.83 20.39
C LYS A 68 -11.03 -5.28 19.70
N ALA A 69 -12.13 -5.20 20.44
CA ALA A 69 -13.46 -4.76 19.97
C ALA A 69 -13.54 -3.28 19.55
N ALA A 70 -12.44 -2.68 19.11
CA ALA A 70 -12.44 -1.40 18.43
C ALA A 70 -13.12 -1.59 17.06
N THR A 71 -14.36 -1.13 16.99
CA THR A 71 -15.26 -1.42 15.86
C THR A 71 -15.20 -0.33 14.80
N MET A 72 -14.70 0.87 15.14
CA MET A 72 -14.74 2.04 14.28
C MET A 72 -13.36 2.67 14.12
N ARG A 73 -12.99 2.94 12.87
CA ARG A 73 -11.88 3.85 12.54
C ARG A 73 -12.44 5.24 12.30
N ILE A 74 -11.91 6.23 13.01
CA ILE A 74 -12.18 7.65 12.82
C ILE A 74 -10.95 8.31 12.20
N HIS A 75 -11.18 9.23 11.27
CA HIS A 75 -10.08 10.00 10.68
C HIS A 75 -9.68 11.13 11.62
N GLY A 76 -8.42 11.11 12.05
CA GLY A 76 -7.81 12.16 12.85
C GLY A 76 -7.31 13.34 12.01
N THR A 77 -6.59 14.24 12.68
CA THR A 77 -5.94 15.38 12.02
C THR A 77 -4.81 14.92 11.10
N GLU A 78 -4.64 15.59 9.96
CA GLU A 78 -3.53 15.30 9.05
C GLU A 78 -2.17 15.56 9.71
N ILE A 79 -1.20 14.70 9.43
CA ILE A 79 0.18 14.86 9.88
C ILE A 79 0.84 15.93 9.00
N ARG A 80 1.09 17.10 9.57
CA ARG A 80 1.68 18.25 8.88
C ARG A 80 3.17 18.06 8.61
N ASN A 81 3.63 18.50 7.44
CA ASN A 81 5.00 18.38 6.96
C ASN A 81 5.51 16.94 6.98
N ALA A 82 4.61 15.98 6.74
CA ALA A 82 5.00 14.58 6.70
C ALA A 82 5.94 14.35 5.51
N VAL A 83 6.96 13.51 5.72
CA VAL A 83 7.92 13.17 4.67
C VAL A 83 7.78 11.69 4.32
N PRO A 84 7.51 11.34 3.05
CA PRO A 84 7.44 9.95 2.61
C PRO A 84 8.71 9.17 2.99
N LEU A 85 8.56 7.94 3.51
CA LEU A 85 9.70 7.09 3.85
C LEU A 85 10.55 6.73 2.62
N VAL A 86 11.86 6.55 2.82
CA VAL A 86 12.76 6.10 1.75
C VAL A 86 12.60 4.59 1.57
N ALA A 87 12.26 4.16 0.36
CA ALA A 87 12.10 2.75 0.03
C ALA A 87 13.24 2.27 -0.89
N LYS A 88 13.88 1.16 -0.50
CA LYS A 88 14.91 0.50 -1.32
C LYS A 88 14.31 -0.07 -2.60
N HIS A 89 13.19 -0.77 -2.47
CA HIS A 89 12.50 -1.45 -3.57
C HIS A 89 11.36 -0.61 -4.12
N LEU A 90 11.14 -0.73 -5.43
CA LEU A 90 10.09 0.02 -6.12
C LEU A 90 8.68 -0.37 -5.64
N GLU A 91 8.48 -1.65 -5.31
CA GLU A 91 7.22 -2.17 -4.76
C GLU A 91 6.80 -1.47 -3.46
N ASN A 92 7.76 -1.00 -2.66
CA ASN A 92 7.51 -0.35 -1.37
C ASN A 92 7.58 1.18 -1.45
N ARG A 93 7.79 1.74 -2.64
CA ARG A 93 7.91 3.19 -2.85
C ARG A 93 6.55 3.80 -3.13
N ILE A 94 6.30 4.97 -2.55
CA ILE A 94 5.06 5.73 -2.81
C ILE A 94 5.02 6.13 -4.29
N ARG A 95 3.86 6.00 -4.92
CA ARG A 95 3.64 6.39 -6.32
C ARG A 95 3.17 7.83 -6.40
N ALA A 96 3.53 8.55 -7.45
CA ALA A 96 3.21 9.97 -7.63
C ALA A 96 1.70 10.26 -7.56
N TRP A 97 0.84 9.37 -8.07
CA TRP A 97 -0.62 9.53 -8.01
C TRP A 97 -1.18 9.57 -6.57
N LYS A 98 -0.41 9.02 -5.62
CA LYS A 98 -0.78 9.04 -4.20
C LYS A 98 -0.47 10.36 -3.51
N VAL A 99 0.31 11.21 -4.15
CA VAL A 99 0.82 12.44 -3.56
C VAL A 99 0.11 13.62 -4.21
N LYS A 100 -0.21 14.66 -3.43
CA LYS A 100 -0.74 15.92 -3.97
C LYS A 100 0.25 16.50 -4.99
N SER A 101 -0.26 17.03 -6.10
CA SER A 101 0.58 17.68 -7.12
C SER A 101 1.37 18.84 -6.54
N SER A 102 0.75 19.68 -5.71
CA SER A 102 1.40 20.78 -5.01
C SER A 102 2.56 20.33 -4.11
N ALA A 103 2.39 19.23 -3.39
CA ALA A 103 3.45 18.66 -2.54
C ALA A 103 4.60 18.08 -3.38
N LEU A 104 4.30 17.47 -4.55
CA LEU A 104 5.32 16.98 -5.47
C LEU A 104 6.11 18.11 -6.14
N GLU A 105 5.44 19.18 -6.56
CA GLU A 105 6.08 20.35 -7.18
C GLU A 105 7.01 21.07 -6.20
N ALA A 106 6.58 21.22 -4.95
CA ALA A 106 7.43 21.78 -3.89
C ALA A 106 8.61 20.85 -3.53
N ASN A 107 8.47 19.53 -3.75
CA ASN A 107 9.43 18.53 -3.30
C ASN A 107 9.92 17.59 -4.43
N LEU A 108 10.33 18.16 -5.57
CA LEU A 108 10.89 17.40 -6.71
C LEU A 108 12.02 16.44 -6.31
N HIS A 109 12.77 16.79 -5.25
CA HIS A 109 13.85 15.95 -4.72
C HIS A 109 13.37 14.59 -4.19
N TRP A 110 12.08 14.38 -3.92
CA TRP A 110 11.52 13.08 -3.50
C TRP A 110 11.68 11.99 -4.57
N PHE A 111 11.68 12.35 -5.85
CA PHE A 111 11.97 11.42 -6.94
C PHE A 111 13.45 10.97 -6.88
N THR A 112 14.37 11.94 -6.78
CA THR A 112 15.81 11.65 -6.77
C THR A 112 16.28 10.85 -5.55
N LYS A 113 15.66 11.09 -4.37
CA LYS A 113 16.00 10.38 -3.13
C LYS A 113 15.34 9.00 -3.01
N GLY A 114 14.59 8.55 -4.01
CA GLY A 114 13.91 7.25 -3.99
C GLY A 114 12.78 7.17 -2.95
N ARG A 115 12.14 8.29 -2.65
CA ARG A 115 10.96 8.36 -1.77
C ARG A 115 9.67 8.17 -2.56
N VAL A 116 9.61 8.77 -3.75
CA VAL A 116 8.48 8.68 -4.67
C VAL A 116 8.93 8.11 -6.02
N ALA A 117 8.11 7.26 -6.62
CA ALA A 117 8.26 6.80 -8.00
C ALA A 117 7.12 7.36 -8.87
N HIS A 118 7.36 7.42 -10.17
CA HIS A 118 6.30 7.67 -11.14
C HIS A 118 5.20 6.59 -11.05
N SER A 119 4.00 6.92 -11.51
CA SER A 119 2.80 6.07 -11.35
C SER A 119 2.73 4.92 -12.37
N GLY A 120 3.56 4.96 -13.41
CA GLY A 120 3.57 3.99 -14.49
C GLY A 120 2.47 4.19 -15.54
N ILE A 121 2.39 3.26 -16.49
CA ILE A 121 1.57 3.34 -17.71
C ILE A 121 0.08 3.27 -17.39
N LEU A 122 -0.31 2.48 -16.37
CA LEU A 122 -1.70 2.36 -15.90
C LEU A 122 -2.33 3.69 -15.42
N TRP A 123 -1.49 4.71 -15.25
CA TRP A 123 -1.85 6.04 -14.81
C TRP A 123 -1.63 7.10 -15.89
N GLY A 124 -1.40 6.69 -17.14
CA GLY A 124 -1.19 7.57 -18.28
C GLY A 124 0.24 8.10 -18.45
N ASN A 125 1.23 7.54 -17.74
CA ASN A 125 2.63 7.86 -18.01
C ASN A 125 3.14 7.07 -19.24
N THR A 126 4.17 7.61 -19.89
CA THR A 126 4.78 6.99 -21.07
C THR A 126 5.46 5.66 -20.76
N GLU A 127 6.09 5.54 -19.59
CA GLU A 127 6.89 4.37 -19.20
C GLU A 127 6.58 3.94 -17.77
N ASP A 128 6.75 2.64 -17.52
CA ASP A 128 6.74 2.10 -16.16
C ASP A 128 8.07 2.41 -15.47
N PRO A 129 8.05 2.83 -14.20
CA PRO A 129 9.27 3.11 -13.47
C PRO A 129 10.09 1.83 -13.27
N GLU A 130 11.37 1.89 -13.58
CA GLU A 130 12.29 0.77 -13.41
C GLU A 130 12.82 0.69 -11.97
N GLU A 131 13.14 -0.52 -11.51
CA GLU A 131 13.84 -0.71 -10.25
C GLU A 131 15.31 -0.33 -10.44
N ASN A 132 15.74 0.75 -9.78
CA ASN A 132 17.16 1.10 -9.73
C ASN A 132 17.92 -0.01 -9.01
N SER A 133 18.49 -0.94 -9.77
CA SER A 133 19.39 -1.96 -9.24
C SER A 133 20.58 -1.24 -8.59
N ALA A 134 20.61 -1.24 -7.26
CA ALA A 134 21.73 -0.65 -6.55
C ALA A 134 23.03 -1.33 -7.02
N PRO A 135 24.12 -0.59 -7.25
CA PRO A 135 25.39 -1.21 -7.61
C PRO A 135 25.78 -2.20 -6.51
N LYS A 136 25.89 -3.48 -6.87
CA LYS A 136 26.37 -4.54 -5.98
C LYS A 136 27.70 -4.07 -5.39
N ARG A 137 27.73 -3.75 -4.08
CA ARG A 137 28.99 -3.50 -3.38
C ARG A 137 29.86 -4.75 -3.58
N LYS A 138 30.93 -4.61 -4.37
CA LYS A 138 31.99 -5.61 -4.49
C LYS A 138 32.50 -5.83 -3.06
N ARG A 139 32.17 -6.98 -2.46
CA ARG A 139 32.82 -7.41 -1.23
C ARG A 139 34.28 -7.60 -1.58
N GLN A 140 35.16 -6.71 -1.11
CA GLN A 140 36.58 -6.99 -1.07
C GLN A 140 36.77 -8.15 -0.10
N SER A 141 36.99 -9.33 -0.64
CA SER A 141 37.47 -10.50 0.07
C SER A 141 38.88 -10.21 0.56
N GLY A 142 39.02 -9.91 1.86
CA GLY A 142 40.31 -9.66 2.50
C GLY A 142 40.33 -10.26 3.91
N VAL A 143 40.81 -11.50 3.99
CA VAL A 143 41.52 -12.21 5.08
C VAL A 143 40.91 -12.24 6.50
N ALA A 144 40.85 -13.49 6.99
CA ALA A 144 40.36 -13.99 8.27
C ALA A 144 40.87 -13.30 9.55
N ALA A 145 39.98 -13.16 10.53
CA ALA A 145 40.29 -13.34 11.94
C ALA A 145 39.06 -13.91 12.66
N ALA A 146 39.29 -14.94 13.47
CA ALA A 146 38.31 -15.80 14.12
C ALA A 146 37.62 -15.17 15.35
N GLY A 147 36.35 -15.53 15.58
CA GLY A 147 35.62 -15.25 16.82
C GLY A 147 34.18 -15.83 16.78
N PRO A 148 33.59 -16.23 17.92
CA PRO A 148 32.85 -17.48 18.02
C PRO A 148 31.31 -17.38 17.94
N GLY A 149 30.72 -18.41 17.32
CA GLY A 149 29.49 -19.09 17.77
C GLY A 149 28.18 -18.31 17.83
N THR A 150 27.44 -18.25 16.72
CA THR A 150 25.98 -18.03 16.74
C THR A 150 25.23 -19.27 16.26
N VAL A 151 24.36 -19.74 17.14
CA VAL A 151 23.45 -20.88 17.02
C VAL A 151 22.57 -20.75 15.76
N LYS A 152 22.55 -21.80 14.93
CA LYS A 152 21.61 -21.92 13.81
C LYS A 152 20.22 -22.31 14.35
N CYS A 153 19.26 -21.39 14.28
CA CYS A 153 17.86 -21.76 14.27
C CYS A 153 17.49 -22.30 12.88
N PRO A 154 16.82 -23.46 12.75
CA PRO A 154 16.39 -23.98 11.46
C PRO A 154 15.21 -23.14 10.96
N HIS A 155 15.43 -22.37 9.89
CA HIS A 155 14.34 -21.74 9.15
C HIS A 155 13.68 -22.82 8.30
N GLY A 156 12.43 -23.16 8.64
CA GLY A 156 11.62 -24.09 7.87
C GLY A 156 11.40 -23.57 6.46
N THR A 157 11.85 -24.35 5.48
CA THR A 157 11.50 -24.23 4.08
C THR A 157 10.09 -24.78 3.90
N VAL A 158 9.13 -23.95 3.50
CA VAL A 158 7.86 -24.41 2.92
C VAL A 158 7.60 -23.63 1.63
N HIS A 159 8.00 -24.22 0.52
CA HIS A 159 7.37 -23.98 -0.77
C HIS A 159 6.40 -25.13 -1.01
N SER A 160 5.09 -24.91 -0.90
CA SER A 160 4.09 -25.77 -1.54
C SER A 160 3.49 -25.01 -2.72
N SER A 161 4.06 -25.29 -3.91
CA SER A 161 3.59 -24.86 -5.24
C SER A 161 2.09 -25.12 -5.50
N THR A 162 1.45 -25.94 -4.66
CA THR A 162 0.06 -26.40 -4.80
C THR A 162 -0.98 -25.35 -4.41
N ASP A 163 -0.65 -24.38 -3.54
CA ASP A 163 -1.61 -23.35 -3.10
C ASP A 163 -1.77 -22.20 -4.09
N VAL A 164 -0.69 -21.89 -4.83
CA VAL A 164 -0.71 -20.90 -5.92
C VAL A 164 -1.56 -21.41 -7.09
N GLU A 165 -1.56 -22.72 -7.34
CA GLU A 165 -2.31 -23.32 -8.45
C GLU A 165 -3.81 -23.46 -8.14
N LYS A 166 -4.17 -23.75 -6.88
CA LYS A 166 -5.56 -23.67 -6.39
C LYS A 166 -6.12 -22.25 -6.48
N SER A 167 -5.29 -21.24 -6.21
CA SER A 167 -5.69 -19.83 -6.31
C SER A 167 -5.87 -19.35 -7.75
N LYS A 168 -5.02 -19.82 -8.69
CA LYS A 168 -5.16 -19.54 -10.12
C LYS A 168 -6.43 -20.11 -10.74
N LYS A 169 -6.84 -21.32 -10.36
CA LYS A 169 -8.08 -21.96 -10.86
C LYS A 169 -9.37 -21.30 -10.34
N ARG A 170 -9.30 -20.60 -9.19
CA ARG A 170 -10.44 -19.87 -8.63
C ARG A 170 -10.65 -18.50 -9.31
N LEU A 171 -9.59 -17.93 -9.88
CA LEU A 171 -9.65 -16.65 -10.61
C LEU A 171 -10.18 -16.79 -12.05
N THR A 172 -9.92 -17.91 -12.73
CA THR A 172 -10.47 -18.15 -14.08
C THR A 172 -11.99 -18.31 -14.08
N LEU A 173 -12.59 -18.83 -13.00
CA LEU A 173 -14.05 -18.96 -12.89
C LEU A 173 -14.75 -17.59 -12.71
N ILE A 174 -14.08 -16.62 -12.09
CA ILE A 174 -14.63 -15.27 -11.86
C ILE A 174 -14.53 -14.41 -13.13
N LEU A 175 -13.47 -14.60 -13.93
CA LEU A 175 -13.30 -13.84 -15.18
C LEU A 175 -14.29 -14.26 -16.28
N PHE A 176 -14.78 -15.51 -16.27
CA PHE A 176 -15.76 -15.98 -17.26
C PHE A 176 -17.16 -15.34 -17.10
N TRP A 177 -17.53 -14.88 -15.90
CA TRP A 177 -18.80 -14.16 -15.69
C TRP A 177 -18.72 -12.69 -16.10
N ARG A 178 -17.52 -12.11 -16.19
CA ARG A 178 -17.33 -10.69 -16.53
C ARG A 178 -17.42 -10.40 -18.03
N GLU A 179 -17.39 -11.43 -18.87
CA GLU A 179 -17.55 -11.32 -20.33
C GLU A 179 -19.02 -11.33 -20.77
N ILE A 180 -19.94 -11.78 -19.91
CA ILE A 180 -21.38 -11.82 -20.18
C ILE A 180 -22.05 -10.47 -19.88
N ASP A 181 -21.54 -9.69 -18.91
CA ASP A 181 -22.13 -8.40 -18.55
C ASP A 181 -21.81 -7.26 -19.53
N CYS A 182 -20.69 -7.33 -20.25
CA CYS A 182 -20.34 -6.29 -21.24
C CYS A 182 -21.20 -6.37 -22.51
N SER A 183 -21.70 -7.54 -22.88
CA SER A 183 -22.52 -7.71 -24.09
C SER A 183 -24.00 -7.36 -23.87
N PHE A 184 -24.48 -7.33 -22.62
CA PHE A 184 -25.85 -6.93 -22.30
C PHE A 184 -26.04 -5.40 -22.28
N LEU A 185 -25.00 -4.65 -21.90
CA LEU A 185 -25.05 -3.18 -21.83
C LEU A 185 -24.95 -2.49 -23.19
N ASP A 186 -24.36 -3.13 -24.20
CA ASP A 186 -24.29 -2.57 -25.56
C ASP A 186 -25.62 -2.72 -26.34
N LEU A 187 -26.52 -3.60 -25.91
CA LEU A 187 -27.82 -3.81 -26.56
C LEU A 187 -28.91 -2.82 -26.11
N LEU A 188 -28.70 -2.12 -24.99
CA LEU A 188 -29.62 -1.12 -24.44
C LEU A 188 -29.33 0.32 -24.89
N ARG A 189 -28.30 0.53 -25.71
CA ARG A 189 -27.88 1.84 -26.21
C ARG A 189 -28.39 2.18 -27.62
N LEU A 190 -29.24 1.32 -28.19
CA LEU A 190 -29.71 1.40 -29.57
C LEU A 190 -31.24 1.52 -29.73
N HIS A 191 -31.96 1.86 -28.65
CA HIS A 191 -33.39 2.15 -28.67
C HIS A 191 -33.70 3.45 -27.95
#